data_AF-A0A6C0IDI6-F1
#
_entry.id   AF-A0A6C0IDI6-F1
#
_cell.length_a   1.000
_cell.length_b   1.000
_cell.length_c   1.000
_cell.angle_alpha   90.00
_cell.angle_beta   90.00
_cell.angle_gamma   90.00
#
_symmetry.space_group_name_H-M   'P 1'
#
loop_
_entity.id
_entity.type
_entity.pdbx_description
1 polymer ?
#
loop_
_entity_poly.entity_id
_entity_poly.type
_entity_poly.pdbx_seq_one_letter_code
_entity_poly.pdbx_strand_id
1 'polypeptide(L)'
;MYSIVSTRFNKETWIENQERRRIKNVQCCYGSPQAMSPKIEANGNVFVVDMNNSINKIEGIGFIKNKPQVDKFYKIHSDINYNRFAYFGNYYINRELLIEYNEAFVLALDNICFKGKTHLKRGIGFTTIPEKLMDLKKLDGIYIRKEIKDIFIKHYECELLQEKEEKQVIQVEVVVQCKKV
;
A
#
# COMPACT_ATOMS: atom_id res chain seq x y z
N MET A 1 -14.64 -3.35 8.29
CA MET A 1 -14.62 -2.00 7.66
C MET A 1 -13.16 -1.62 7.39
N TYR A 2 -12.87 -0.84 6.34
CA TYR A 2 -11.50 -0.38 6.06
C TYR A 2 -11.50 1.08 5.65
N SER A 3 -10.40 1.78 5.92
CA SER A 3 -10.18 3.17 5.50
C SER A 3 -9.20 3.24 4.34
N ILE A 4 -9.33 4.26 3.51
CA ILE A 4 -8.38 4.57 2.43
C ILE A 4 -7.75 5.92 2.77
N VAL A 5 -6.43 5.94 2.88
CA VAL A 5 -5.64 7.12 3.17
C VAL A 5 -4.58 7.30 2.10
N SER A 6 -4.05 8.51 1.98
CA SER A 6 -2.87 8.81 1.17
C SER A 6 -1.71 9.23 2.06
N THR A 7 -0.49 8.85 1.68
CA THR A 7 0.77 9.43 2.18
C THR A 7 1.53 10.06 1.03
N ARG A 8 2.49 10.95 1.33
CA ARG A 8 3.19 11.76 0.32
C ARG A 8 4.68 11.53 0.45
N PHE A 9 5.29 11.18 -0.67
CA PHE A 9 6.72 11.10 -0.86
C PHE A 9 7.17 12.14 -1.88
N ASN A 10 8.40 12.59 -1.72
CA ASN A 10 9.21 13.14 -2.81
C ASN A 10 10.20 12.07 -3.27
N LYS A 11 11.02 12.40 -4.28
CA LYS A 11 12.04 11.50 -4.81
C LYS A 11 12.95 10.93 -3.71
N GLU A 12 13.41 11.75 -2.78
CA GLU A 12 14.36 11.37 -1.74
C GLU A 12 13.71 10.43 -0.71
N THR A 13 12.57 10.83 -0.15
CA THR A 13 11.84 10.03 0.85
C THR A 13 11.26 8.74 0.27
N TRP A 14 10.98 8.67 -1.04
CA TRP A 14 10.60 7.44 -1.70
C TRP A 14 11.76 6.43 -1.74
N ILE A 15 12.96 6.88 -2.11
CA ILE A 15 14.16 6.04 -2.12
C ILE A 15 14.48 5.52 -0.71
N GLU A 16 14.43 6.39 0.30
CA GLU A 16 14.61 5.99 1.70
C GLU A 16 13.60 4.93 2.13
N ASN A 17 12.35 5.09 1.70
CA ASN A 17 11.27 4.17 2.02
C ASN A 17 11.49 2.78 1.39
N GLN A 18 11.86 2.74 0.11
CA GLN A 18 12.19 1.49 -0.59
C GLN A 18 13.36 0.76 0.07
N GLU A 19 14.44 1.47 0.39
CA GLU A 19 15.59 0.88 1.07
C GLU A 19 15.21 0.36 2.46
N ARG A 20 14.35 1.08 3.17
CA ARG A 20 13.86 0.63 4.47
C ARG A 20 13.05 -0.66 4.39
N ARG A 21 12.19 -0.78 3.38
CA ARG A 21 11.42 -2.02 3.11
C ARG A 21 12.36 -3.20 2.89
N ARG A 22 13.41 -3.01 2.07
CA ARG A 22 14.43 -4.01 1.78
C ARG A 22 15.19 -4.46 3.03
N ILE A 23 15.69 -3.52 3.83
CA ILE A 23 16.44 -3.81 5.07
C ILE A 23 15.57 -4.54 6.10
N LYS A 24 14.30 -4.15 6.22
CA LYS A 24 13.38 -4.73 7.20
C LYS A 24 12.67 -5.99 6.72
N ASN A 25 12.83 -6.35 5.45
CA ASN A 25 12.13 -7.45 4.81
C ASN A 25 10.59 -7.35 5.01
N VAL A 26 10.04 -6.19 4.65
CA VAL A 26 8.60 -5.88 4.74
C VAL A 26 8.10 -5.36 3.40
N GLN A 27 6.84 -5.63 3.09
CA GLN A 27 6.23 -5.21 1.81
C GLN A 27 5.93 -3.71 1.77
N CYS A 28 5.46 -3.14 2.89
CA CYS A 28 5.33 -1.70 3.04
C CYS A 28 5.67 -1.22 4.46
N CYS A 29 6.18 0.00 4.55
CA CYS A 29 6.43 0.68 5.81
C CYS A 29 6.21 2.18 5.67
N TYR A 30 5.80 2.84 6.75
CA TYR A 30 5.44 4.24 6.74
C TYR A 30 5.89 4.93 8.02
N GLY A 31 6.71 5.97 7.86
CA GLY A 31 6.93 6.95 8.91
C GLY A 31 5.86 8.02 8.83
N SER A 32 5.35 8.47 9.98
CA SER A 32 4.47 9.63 10.06
C SER A 32 4.86 10.57 11.21
N PRO A 33 4.78 11.90 11.01
CA PRO A 33 4.94 12.88 12.07
C PRO A 33 3.76 12.91 13.05
N GLN A 34 2.64 12.30 12.69
CA GLN A 34 1.43 12.24 13.51
C GLN A 34 0.78 10.86 13.44
N ALA A 35 0.06 10.48 14.49
CA ALA A 35 -0.76 9.29 14.46
C ALA A 35 -1.86 9.42 13.38
N MET A 36 -2.41 8.29 12.94
CA MET A 36 -3.62 8.34 12.10
C MET A 36 -4.76 9.07 12.81
N SER A 37 -5.68 9.62 12.02
CA SER A 37 -6.84 10.32 12.56
C SER A 37 -7.62 9.43 13.54
N PRO A 38 -8.10 9.96 14.67
CA PRO A 38 -8.94 9.20 15.61
C PRO A 38 -10.28 8.77 14.99
N LYS A 39 -10.64 9.29 13.81
CA LYS A 39 -11.80 8.82 13.02
C LYS A 39 -11.56 7.46 12.35
N ILE A 40 -10.31 7.03 12.25
CA ILE A 40 -9.93 5.71 11.76
C ILE A 40 -9.83 4.80 12.98
N GLU A 41 -10.57 3.69 12.96
CA GLU A 41 -10.62 2.72 14.05
C GLU A 41 -9.21 2.24 14.43
N ALA A 42 -8.91 2.21 15.73
CA ALA A 42 -7.67 1.62 16.24
C ALA A 42 -7.62 0.13 15.86
N ASN A 43 -6.46 -0.34 15.39
CA ASN A 43 -6.30 -1.69 14.82
C ASN A 43 -7.19 -1.98 13.58
N GLY A 44 -7.82 -0.95 13.01
CA GLY A 44 -8.60 -1.04 11.78
C GLY A 44 -7.73 -1.32 10.56
N ASN A 45 -8.35 -1.88 9.52
CA ASN A 45 -7.71 -2.12 8.22
C ASN A 45 -7.58 -0.81 7.43
N VAL A 46 -6.39 -0.54 6.88
CA VAL A 46 -6.12 0.70 6.16
C VAL A 46 -5.35 0.42 4.87
N PHE A 47 -5.90 0.87 3.75
CA PHE A 47 -5.18 0.99 2.49
C PHE A 47 -4.50 2.36 2.42
N VAL A 48 -3.22 2.37 2.09
CA VAL A 48 -2.37 3.57 1.98
C VAL A 48 -1.98 3.74 0.53
N VAL A 49 -2.42 4.83 -0.09
CA VAL A 49 -2.00 5.24 -1.43
C VAL A 49 -0.68 6.01 -1.33
N ASP A 50 0.37 5.49 -1.96
CA ASP A 50 1.71 6.06 -1.92
C ASP A 50 1.85 7.10 -3.03
N MET A 51 1.64 8.38 -2.69
CA MET A 51 1.73 9.48 -3.67
C MET A 51 3.19 9.94 -3.83
N ASN A 52 3.77 9.86 -5.03
CA ASN A 52 5.03 10.53 -5.34
C ASN A 52 4.77 11.92 -5.95
N ASN A 53 4.92 12.94 -5.11
CA ASN A 53 4.68 14.34 -5.47
C ASN A 53 5.74 14.91 -6.42
N SER A 54 6.92 14.29 -6.55
CA SER A 54 7.96 14.75 -7.49
C SER A 54 7.58 14.45 -8.94
N ILE A 55 6.88 13.33 -9.19
CA ILE A 55 6.45 12.92 -10.53
C ILE A 55 4.93 13.01 -10.75
N ASN A 56 4.17 13.36 -9.70
CA ASN A 56 2.71 13.41 -9.70
C ASN A 56 2.03 12.10 -10.13
N LYS A 57 2.54 10.98 -9.61
CA LYS A 57 1.99 9.64 -9.83
C LYS A 57 1.94 8.88 -8.51
N ILE A 58 0.96 8.00 -8.36
CA ILE A 58 0.98 7.00 -7.29
C ILE A 58 2.05 5.95 -7.62
N GLU A 59 2.78 5.50 -6.61
CA GLU A 59 3.81 4.44 -6.71
C GLU A 59 3.23 3.05 -6.40
N GLY A 60 2.07 3.01 -5.76
CA GLY A 60 1.37 1.80 -5.39
C GLY A 60 0.47 2.01 -4.19
N ILE A 61 0.01 0.88 -3.64
CA ILE A 61 -0.90 0.85 -2.50
C ILE A 61 -0.37 -0.16 -1.49
N GLY A 62 -0.22 0.25 -0.24
CA GLY A 62 0.07 -0.64 0.88
C GLY A 62 -1.18 -0.97 1.69
N PHE A 63 -1.16 -2.11 2.38
CA PHE A 63 -2.21 -2.48 3.32
C PHE A 63 -1.62 -2.73 4.71
N ILE A 64 -2.09 -1.95 5.68
CA ILE A 64 -1.59 -1.91 7.05
C ILE A 64 -2.74 -1.95 8.05
N LYS A 65 -2.38 -2.13 9.33
CA LYS A 65 -3.26 -1.89 10.46
C LYS A 65 -3.02 -0.49 11.02
N ASN A 66 -4.08 0.18 11.50
CA ASN A 66 -3.95 1.38 12.32
C ASN A 66 -3.42 1.02 13.72
N LYS A 67 -2.17 0.55 13.77
CA LYS A 67 -1.46 0.11 14.97
C LYS A 67 0.01 0.52 14.80
N PRO A 68 0.40 1.70 15.31
CA PRO A 68 1.80 2.12 15.24
C PRO A 68 2.67 1.16 16.07
N GLN A 69 3.88 0.90 15.59
CA GLN A 69 4.88 0.14 16.33
C GLN A 69 5.47 1.03 17.41
N VAL A 70 5.47 0.53 18.65
CA VAL A 70 5.90 1.25 19.85
C VAL A 70 7.00 0.51 20.62
N ASP A 71 7.45 -0.64 20.12
CA ASP A 71 8.50 -1.45 20.78
C ASP A 71 9.86 -0.75 20.77
N LYS A 72 10.13 0.04 19.74
CA LYS A 72 11.35 0.85 19.60
C LYS A 72 11.16 1.97 18.59
N PHE A 73 12.15 2.85 18.52
CA PHE A 73 12.21 3.87 17.48
C PHE A 73 12.58 3.27 16.11
N TYR A 74 11.80 3.59 15.08
CA TYR A 74 12.07 3.17 13.71
C TYR A 74 12.43 4.37 12.83
N LYS A 75 13.71 4.50 12.50
CA LYS A 75 14.18 5.43 11.47
C LYS A 75 13.81 4.91 10.08
N ILE A 76 12.72 5.43 9.50
CA ILE A 76 12.29 5.14 8.12
C ILE A 76 12.84 6.21 7.18
N HIS A 77 12.68 7.47 7.56
CA HIS A 77 13.19 8.62 6.83
C HIS A 77 14.44 9.22 7.47
N SER A 78 15.25 9.96 6.72
CA SER A 78 16.39 10.69 7.28
C SER A 78 15.96 11.76 8.28
N ASP A 79 14.92 12.53 7.94
CA ASP A 79 14.30 13.49 8.82
C ASP A 79 13.48 12.77 9.91
N ILE A 80 13.92 12.98 11.15
CA ILE A 80 13.39 12.37 12.37
C ILE A 80 11.92 12.76 12.59
N ASN A 81 11.48 13.92 12.13
CA ASN A 81 10.09 14.35 12.30
C ASN A 81 9.12 13.41 11.60
N TYR A 82 9.49 12.83 10.46
CA TYR A 82 8.65 11.85 9.79
C TYR A 82 8.63 10.48 10.47
N ASN A 83 9.40 10.26 11.54
CA ASN A 83 9.53 8.94 12.19
C ASN A 83 8.88 8.85 13.57
N ARG A 84 8.03 9.82 13.95
CA ARG A 84 7.38 9.84 15.28
C ARG A 84 6.44 8.65 15.48
N PHE A 85 5.78 8.21 14.41
CA PHE A 85 4.95 7.02 14.37
C PHE A 85 5.39 6.14 13.20
N ALA A 86 5.52 4.84 13.45
CA ALA A 86 5.94 3.89 12.42
C ALA A 86 4.87 2.82 12.21
N TYR A 87 4.52 2.56 10.96
CA TYR A 87 3.54 1.55 10.57
C TYR A 87 4.18 0.60 9.55
N PHE A 88 3.80 -0.67 9.62
CA PHE A 88 4.33 -1.73 8.76
C PHE A 88 3.18 -2.58 8.24
N GLY A 89 3.36 -3.13 7.04
CA GLY A 89 2.43 -4.04 6.41
C GLY A 89 3.14 -5.11 5.60
N ASN A 90 2.44 -6.24 5.48
CA ASN A 90 2.89 -7.42 4.76
C ASN A 90 2.30 -7.51 3.34
N TYR A 91 1.58 -6.48 2.92
CA TYR A 91 0.88 -6.45 1.64
C TYR A 91 1.11 -5.09 0.98
N TYR A 92 1.56 -5.12 -0.26
CA TYR A 92 1.82 -3.97 -1.11
C TYR A 92 1.71 -4.36 -2.58
N ILE A 93 0.98 -3.59 -3.37
CA ILE A 93 0.92 -3.75 -4.83
C ILE A 93 1.49 -2.48 -5.45
N ASN A 94 2.56 -2.63 -6.24
CA ASN A 94 3.21 -1.52 -6.93
C ASN A 94 2.34 -1.00 -8.09
N ARG A 95 2.70 0.16 -8.61
CA ARG A 95 1.97 0.81 -9.69
C ARG A 95 1.90 -0.06 -10.95
N GLU A 96 3.00 -0.70 -11.33
CA GLU A 96 3.09 -1.51 -12.55
C GLU A 96 2.05 -2.64 -12.53
N LEU A 97 1.98 -3.38 -11.42
CA LEU A 97 0.98 -4.43 -11.21
C LEU A 97 -0.44 -3.87 -11.15
N LEU A 98 -0.65 -2.71 -10.50
CA LEU A 98 -1.98 -2.08 -10.49
C LEU A 98 -2.47 -1.71 -11.89
N ILE A 99 -1.56 -1.28 -12.77
CA ILE A 99 -1.88 -0.97 -14.18
C ILE A 99 -2.28 -2.24 -14.93
N GLU A 100 -1.58 -3.36 -14.71
CA GLU A 100 -1.93 -4.67 -15.29
C GLU A 100 -3.33 -5.14 -14.88
N TYR A 101 -3.74 -4.86 -13.64
CA TYR A 101 -5.10 -5.15 -13.20
C TYR A 101 -6.15 -4.21 -13.82
N ASN A 102 -5.91 -2.89 -13.74
CA ASN A 102 -6.85 -1.89 -14.20
C ASN A 102 -6.17 -0.51 -14.37
N GLU A 103 -5.71 -0.21 -15.59
CA GLU A 103 -5.08 1.09 -15.91
C GLU A 103 -6.01 2.28 -15.61
N ALA A 104 -7.29 2.19 -15.97
CA ALA A 104 -8.25 3.28 -15.78
C ALA A 104 -8.42 3.63 -14.29
N PHE A 105 -8.41 2.61 -13.42
CA PHE A 105 -8.40 2.78 -11.97
C PHE A 105 -7.16 3.54 -11.48
N VAL A 106 -5.96 3.21 -11.99
CA VAL A 106 -4.71 3.90 -11.62
C VAL A 106 -4.74 5.36 -12.07
N LEU A 107 -5.21 5.63 -13.29
CA LEU A 107 -5.34 6.99 -13.82
C LEU A 107 -6.37 7.81 -13.04
N ALA A 108 -7.47 7.19 -12.62
CA ALA A 108 -8.47 7.81 -11.74
C ALA A 108 -7.84 8.20 -10.39
N LEU A 109 -7.04 7.32 -9.78
CA LEU A 109 -6.31 7.64 -8.55
C LEU A 109 -5.31 8.78 -8.74
N ASP A 110 -4.54 8.79 -9.82
CA ASP A 110 -3.62 9.90 -10.12
C ASP A 110 -4.38 11.23 -10.24
N ASN A 111 -5.54 11.23 -10.91
CA ASN A 111 -6.36 12.42 -11.04
C ASN A 111 -6.85 12.92 -9.66
N ILE A 112 -7.36 12.03 -8.80
CA ILE A 112 -7.79 12.37 -7.42
C ILE A 112 -6.62 12.92 -6.59
N CYS A 113 -5.46 12.28 -6.71
CA CYS A 113 -4.31 12.58 -5.88
C CYS A 113 -3.62 13.89 -6.28
N PHE A 114 -3.51 14.19 -7.59
CA PHE A 114 -2.62 15.25 -8.08
C PHE A 114 -3.30 16.36 -8.87
N LYS A 115 -4.56 16.20 -9.31
CA LYS A 115 -5.23 17.16 -10.21
C LYS A 115 -6.51 17.74 -9.62
N GLY A 116 -6.91 18.88 -10.18
CA GLY A 116 -8.14 19.59 -9.77
C GLY A 116 -8.01 20.34 -8.44
N LYS A 117 -9.08 21.06 -8.09
CA LYS A 117 -9.11 21.96 -6.92
C LYS A 117 -8.99 21.23 -5.58
N THR A 118 -9.39 19.96 -5.53
CA THR A 118 -9.42 19.15 -4.30
C THR A 118 -8.34 18.07 -4.30
N HIS A 119 -7.24 18.27 -5.02
CA HIS A 119 -6.13 17.32 -5.04
C HIS A 119 -5.54 17.09 -3.64
N LEU A 120 -4.93 15.93 -3.43
CA LEU A 120 -4.39 15.51 -2.14
C LEU A 120 -2.89 15.81 -1.99
N LYS A 121 -2.29 16.70 -2.78
CA LYS A 121 -0.83 16.97 -2.70
C LYS A 121 -0.35 17.58 -1.38
N ARG A 122 -1.25 18.22 -0.62
CA ARG A 122 -0.94 18.97 0.60
C ARG A 122 -1.55 18.28 1.81
N GLY A 123 -0.75 18.09 2.85
CA GLY A 123 -1.17 17.54 4.13
C GLY A 123 -0.01 16.84 4.84
N ILE A 124 -0.20 16.58 6.13
CA ILE A 124 0.83 16.03 7.02
C ILE A 124 0.48 14.57 7.33
N GLY A 125 1.47 13.67 7.27
CA GLY A 125 1.27 12.26 7.53
C GLY A 125 0.18 11.62 6.68
N PHE A 126 -0.60 10.73 7.30
CA PHE A 126 -1.75 10.10 6.63
C PHE A 126 -2.93 11.06 6.53
N THR A 127 -3.49 11.17 5.33
CA THR A 127 -4.72 11.95 5.08
C THR A 127 -5.78 11.02 4.50
N THR A 128 -6.96 10.97 5.10
CA THR A 128 -8.09 10.17 4.57
C THR A 128 -8.53 10.71 3.22
N ILE A 129 -8.69 9.82 2.24
CA ILE A 129 -9.28 10.16 0.94
C ILE A 129 -10.79 10.34 1.15
N PRO A 130 -11.37 11.53 0.92
CA PRO A 130 -12.80 11.74 1.12
C PRO A 130 -13.65 10.91 0.16
N GLU A 131 -14.73 10.29 0.65
CA GLU A 131 -15.64 9.47 -0.18
C GLU A 131 -16.17 10.22 -1.41
N LYS A 132 -16.42 11.53 -1.28
CA LYS A 132 -16.88 12.39 -2.40
C LYS A 132 -15.90 12.51 -3.57
N LEU A 133 -14.63 12.14 -3.38
CA LEU A 133 -13.62 12.08 -4.44
C LEU A 133 -13.55 10.70 -5.08
N MET A 134 -14.07 9.68 -4.38
CA MET A 134 -14.21 8.30 -4.85
C MET A 134 -15.62 8.05 -5.43
N ASP A 135 -16.38 9.12 -5.68
CA ASP A 135 -17.76 9.05 -6.17
C ASP A 135 -17.80 8.76 -7.67
N LEU A 136 -18.71 7.85 -8.03
CA LEU A 136 -18.87 7.20 -9.32
C LEU A 136 -19.10 8.14 -10.48
N LYS A 137 -19.90 9.18 -10.23
CA LYS A 137 -20.29 10.15 -11.26
C LYS A 137 -19.10 10.96 -11.77
N LYS A 138 -17.98 10.95 -11.05
CA LYS A 138 -16.77 11.71 -11.39
C LYS A 138 -15.68 10.87 -12.03
N LEU A 139 -15.81 9.54 -12.03
CA LEU A 139 -14.76 8.60 -12.41
C LEU A 139 -15.25 7.61 -13.48
N ASP A 140 -16.20 8.04 -14.32
CA ASP A 140 -16.73 7.24 -15.42
C ASP A 140 -17.18 5.82 -15.01
N GLY A 141 -17.74 5.69 -13.80
CA GLY A 141 -18.24 4.42 -13.26
C GLY A 141 -17.23 3.57 -12.48
N ILE A 142 -16.00 4.07 -12.25
CA ILE A 142 -14.99 3.34 -11.47
C ILE A 142 -15.26 3.44 -9.96
N TYR A 143 -15.47 2.29 -9.31
CA TYR A 143 -15.66 2.16 -7.87
C TYR A 143 -14.32 2.00 -7.14
N ILE A 144 -13.55 3.08 -6.93
CA ILE A 144 -12.19 3.04 -6.34
C ILE A 144 -12.09 2.13 -5.10
N ARG A 145 -13.02 2.27 -4.17
CA ARG A 145 -13.05 1.50 -2.92
C ARG A 145 -13.19 0.00 -3.19
N LYS A 146 -14.09 -0.38 -4.11
CA LYS A 146 -14.31 -1.78 -4.50
C LYS A 146 -13.10 -2.32 -5.27
N GLU A 147 -12.60 -1.59 -6.26
CA GLU A 147 -11.43 -1.96 -7.06
C GLU A 147 -10.21 -2.28 -6.19
N ILE A 148 -9.87 -1.41 -5.23
CA ILE A 148 -8.75 -1.66 -4.31
C ILE A 148 -8.92 -3.01 -3.60
N LYS A 149 -10.12 -3.26 -3.05
CA LYS A 149 -10.40 -4.49 -2.32
C LYS A 149 -10.27 -5.71 -3.24
N ASP A 150 -10.90 -5.65 -4.42
CA ASP A 150 -10.98 -6.78 -5.34
C ASP A 150 -9.60 -7.10 -5.93
N ILE A 151 -8.79 -6.09 -6.26
CA ILE A 151 -7.41 -6.27 -6.74
C ILE A 151 -6.56 -6.93 -5.65
N PHE A 152 -6.61 -6.46 -4.40
CA PHE A 152 -5.82 -7.06 -3.32
C PHE A 152 -6.23 -8.50 -3.03
N ILE A 153 -7.54 -8.78 -2.98
CA ILE A 153 -8.03 -10.15 -2.77
C ILE A 153 -7.52 -11.04 -3.90
N LYS A 154 -7.76 -10.67 -5.15
CA LYS A 154 -7.34 -11.45 -6.31
C LYS A 154 -5.83 -11.69 -6.34
N HIS A 155 -5.03 -10.65 -6.11
CA HIS A 155 -3.57 -10.73 -6.15
C HIS A 155 -3.03 -11.73 -5.11
N TYR A 156 -3.44 -11.56 -3.85
CA TYR A 156 -2.92 -12.38 -2.76
C TYR A 156 -3.58 -13.76 -2.67
N GLU A 157 -4.81 -13.95 -3.17
CA GLU A 157 -5.37 -15.29 -3.34
C GLU A 157 -4.59 -16.08 -4.40
N CYS A 158 -4.24 -15.46 -5.53
CA CYS A 158 -3.41 -16.10 -6.55
C CYS A 158 -2.01 -16.46 -6.02
N GLU A 159 -1.36 -15.54 -5.30
CA GLU A 159 -0.05 -15.78 -4.67
C GLU A 159 -0.12 -16.97 -3.69
N LEU A 160 -1.14 -17.02 -2.83
CA LEU A 160 -1.34 -18.13 -1.91
C LEU A 160 -1.62 -19.47 -2.59
N LEU A 161 -2.23 -19.48 -3.78
CA LEU A 161 -2.45 -20.69 -4.57
C LEU A 161 -1.14 -21.18 -5.21
N GLN A 162 -0.37 -20.27 -5.80
CA GLN A 162 0.94 -20.58 -6.40
C GLN A 162 1.90 -21.17 -5.36
N GLU A 163 1.99 -20.57 -4.17
CA GLU A 163 2.82 -21.11 -3.09
C GLU A 163 2.42 -22.54 -2.67
N LYS A 164 1.12 -22.88 -2.72
CA LYS A 164 0.63 -24.21 -2.36
C LYS A 164 0.99 -25.22 -3.45
N GLU A 165 0.84 -24.85 -4.72
CA GLU A 165 1.20 -25.67 -5.86
C GLU A 165 2.70 -25.97 -5.87
N GLU A 166 3.56 -24.96 -5.66
CA GLU A 166 5.02 -25.13 -5.60
C GLU A 166 5.44 -26.07 -4.45
N LYS A 167 4.87 -25.89 -3.25
CA LYS A 167 5.14 -26.78 -2.10
C LYS A 167 4.70 -28.21 -2.38
N GLN A 168 3.60 -28.42 -3.11
CA GLN A 168 3.12 -29.74 -3.48
C GLN A 168 4.03 -30.42 -4.52
N VAL A 169 4.53 -29.68 -5.52
CA VAL A 169 5.49 -30.20 -6.52
C VAL A 169 6.78 -30.65 -5.82
N ILE A 170 7.34 -29.82 -4.94
CA ILE A 170 8.57 -30.14 -4.19
C ILE A 170 8.37 -31.40 -3.33
N GLN A 171 7.23 -31.55 -2.65
CA GLN A 171 6.93 -32.76 -1.88
C GLN A 171 6.89 -34.02 -2.75
N VAL A 172 6.29 -33.94 -3.94
CA VAL A 172 6.24 -35.07 -4.87
C VAL A 172 7.64 -35.45 -5.36
N GLU A 173 8.47 -34.47 -5.73
CA GLU A 173 9.84 -34.73 -6.20
C GLU A 173 10.72 -35.40 -5.13
N VAL A 174 10.64 -34.94 -3.87
CA VAL A 174 11.37 -35.55 -2.75
C VAL A 174 10.94 -37.01 -2.54
N VAL A 175 9.63 -37.29 -2.60
CA VAL A 175 9.10 -38.66 -2.46
C VAL A 175 9.54 -39.56 -3.62
N VAL A 176 9.61 -39.04 -4.85
CA VAL A 176 10.08 -39.79 -6.02
C VAL A 176 11.58 -40.09 -5.91
N GLN A 177 12.39 -39.17 -5.39
CA GLN A 177 13.82 -39.41 -5.18
C GLN A 177 14.10 -40.45 -4.09
N CYS A 178 13.34 -40.46 -2.98
CA CYS A 178 13.50 -41.45 -1.92
C CYS A 178 13.09 -42.89 -2.32
N LYS A 179 12.27 -43.06 -3.36
CA LYS A 179 11.83 -44.38 -3.86
C LYS A 179 12.74 -45.01 -4.91
N LYS A 180 13.80 -44.31 -5.35
CA LYS A 180 14.79 -44.80 -6.32
C LYS A 180 16.06 -45.36 -5.66
N VAL A 181 16.04 -45.60 -4.36
CA VAL A 181 17.12 -46.21 -3.57
C VAL A 181 16.71 -47.59 -3.09
#